data_AF-A0A4V6E8U4-F1
#
_entry.id   AF-A0A4V6E8U4-F1
#
_cell.length_a   1.000
_cell.length_b   1.000
_cell.length_c   1.000
_cell.angle_alpha   90.00
_cell.angle_beta   90.00
_cell.angle_gamma   90.00
#
_symmetry.space_group_name_H-M   'P 1'
#
loop_
_entity.id
_entity.type
_entity.pdbx_description
1 polymer ?
#
loop_
_entity_poly.entity_id
_entity_poly.type
_entity_poly.pdbx_seq_one_letter_code
_entity_poly.pdbx_strand_id
1 'polypeptide(L)'
;MASKQPVHGGSAQTKEFGIDLSIERIRGRSPNHARAVVSVDANSTLRVEIEAANEYDWQLDARMVNGSLDITRIFCEGDSVHDADVPDWVRRVAKVVGERLDGGT
;
A
#
# COMPACT_ATOMS: atom_id res chain seq x y z
N MET A 1 -6.46 -12.31 16.16
CA MET A 1 -6.09 -10.94 15.78
C MET A 1 -4.87 -10.55 16.60
N ALA A 2 -3.69 -10.59 15.98
CA ALA A 2 -2.48 -10.05 16.57
C ALA A 2 -2.28 -8.66 15.98
N SER A 3 -2.38 -7.63 16.81
CA SER A 3 -1.96 -6.28 16.45
C SER A 3 -0.45 -6.35 16.23
N LYS A 4 0.03 -6.27 14.98
CA LYS A 4 1.46 -6.04 14.70
C LYS A 4 1.80 -4.72 15.39
N GLN A 5 2.64 -4.78 16.42
CA GLN A 5 3.11 -3.57 17.09
C GLN A 5 3.85 -2.71 16.06
N PRO A 6 3.68 -1.37 16.08
CA PRO A 6 4.45 -0.50 15.21
C PRO A 6 5.93 -0.64 15.58
N VAL A 7 6.65 -1.39 14.74
CA VAL A 7 8.10 -1.49 14.77
C VAL A 7 8.59 -0.17 14.19
N HIS A 8 8.73 0.85 15.04
CA HIS A 8 9.70 1.96 14.98
C HIS A 8 9.20 3.14 15.83
N GLY A 9 9.74 3.23 17.05
CA GLY A 9 9.68 4.44 17.85
C GLY A 9 10.64 5.49 17.27
N GLY A 10 10.08 6.50 16.62
CA GLY A 10 10.84 7.66 16.14
C GLY A 10 10.20 8.31 14.92
N SER A 11 9.30 9.28 15.16
CA SER A 11 8.81 10.29 14.20
C SER A 11 8.42 9.87 12.77
N ALA A 12 8.19 8.58 12.49
CA ALA A 12 7.65 8.15 11.21
C ALA A 12 6.21 8.67 11.12
N GLN A 13 5.94 9.58 10.17
CA GLN A 13 4.58 10.00 9.88
C GLN A 13 3.88 8.83 9.21
N THR A 14 2.91 8.25 9.93
CA THR A 14 2.11 7.13 9.43
C THR A 14 0.70 7.62 9.10
N LYS A 15 0.20 7.28 7.91
CA LYS A 15 -1.18 7.56 7.48
C LYS A 15 -1.86 6.27 7.05
N GLU A 16 -3.04 6.01 7.58
CA GLU A 16 -3.80 4.79 7.28
C GLU A 16 -5.00 5.09 6.39
N PHE A 17 -5.29 4.18 5.46
CA PHE A 17 -6.42 4.24 4.56
C PHE A 17 -7.19 2.92 4.59
N GLY A 18 -8.49 3.00 4.91
CA GLY A 18 -9.44 1.95 4.56
C GLY A 18 -9.85 2.09 3.10
N ILE A 19 -9.74 1.02 2.32
CA ILE A 19 -10.08 1.00 0.91
C ILE A 19 -11.11 -0.11 0.68
N ASP A 20 -12.32 0.29 0.30
CA ASP A 20 -13.35 -0.61 -0.18
C ASP A 20 -13.18 -0.78 -1.69
N LEU A 21 -12.71 -1.96 -2.11
CA LEU A 21 -12.38 -2.23 -3.50
C LEU A 21 -13.65 -2.25 -4.37
N SER A 22 -14.82 -2.53 -3.80
CA SER A 22 -16.08 -2.51 -4.52
C SER A 22 -16.53 -1.09 -4.85
N ILE A 23 -16.34 -0.15 -3.91
CA ILE A 23 -16.63 1.29 -4.10
C ILE A 23 -15.65 1.89 -5.10
N GLU A 24 -14.37 1.55 -5.00
CA GLU A 24 -13.31 1.97 -5.95
C GLU A 24 -13.43 1.30 -7.33
N ARG A 25 -14.48 0.49 -7.55
CA ARG A 25 -14.76 -0.24 -8.80
C ARG A 25 -13.61 -1.17 -9.22
N ILE A 26 -12.80 -1.61 -8.25
CA ILE A 26 -11.76 -2.61 -8.43
C ILE A 26 -12.44 -3.98 -8.45
N ARG A 27 -12.72 -4.48 -9.65
CA ARG A 27 -13.39 -5.77 -9.89
C ARG A 27 -12.39 -6.84 -10.34
N GLY A 28 -12.64 -8.10 -9.99
CA GLY A 28 -11.87 -9.28 -10.41
C GLY A 28 -11.68 -10.29 -9.28
N ARG A 29 -10.58 -11.06 -9.33
CA ARG A 29 -10.08 -11.83 -8.18
C ARG A 29 -9.40 -10.85 -7.21
N SER A 30 -10.20 -10.15 -6.43
CA SER A 30 -9.74 -9.16 -5.46
C SER A 30 -10.50 -9.30 -4.15
N PRO A 31 -9.89 -8.93 -3.02
CA PRO A 31 -10.61 -8.84 -1.75
C PRO A 31 -11.69 -7.74 -1.83
N ASN A 32 -12.67 -7.79 -0.94
CA ASN A 32 -13.69 -6.73 -0.85
C ASN A 32 -13.12 -5.46 -0.22
N HIS A 33 -12.20 -5.62 0.73
CA HIS A 33 -11.62 -4.53 1.51
C HIS A 33 -10.12 -4.74 1.66
N ALA A 34 -9.36 -3.64 1.60
CA ALA A 34 -7.94 -3.61 1.92
C ALA A 34 -7.67 -2.45 2.89
N ARG A 35 -6.67 -2.63 3.74
CA ARG A 35 -6.09 -1.60 4.58
C ARG A 35 -4.74 -1.24 3.98
N ALA A 36 -4.51 0.05 3.74
CA ALA A 36 -3.21 0.55 3.34
C ALA A 36 -2.62 1.44 4.44
N VAL A 37 -1.39 1.15 4.85
CA VAL A 37 -0.64 1.95 5.82
C VAL A 37 0.55 2.56 5.09
N VAL A 38 0.61 3.88 5.09
CA VAL A 38 1.70 4.64 4.49
C VAL A 38 2.61 5.11 5.59
N SER A 39 3.90 4.84 5.47
CA SER A 39 4.94 5.35 6.36
C SER A 39 6.07 5.99 5.54
N VAL A 40 6.78 6.93 6.14
CA VAL A 40 8.01 7.49 5.58
C VAL A 40 9.16 7.09 6.47
N ASP A 41 10.14 6.40 5.90
CA ASP A 41 11.33 5.97 6.64
C ASP A 41 12.33 7.11 6.83
N ALA A 42 13.38 6.87 7.62
CA ALA A 42 14.43 7.84 7.89
C ALA A 42 15.21 8.27 6.63
N ASN A 43 15.14 7.50 5.55
CA ASN A 43 15.77 7.78 4.27
C ASN A 43 14.84 8.58 3.33
N SER A 44 13.70 9.07 3.83
CA SER A 44 12.64 9.72 3.04
C SER A 44 12.03 8.82 1.95
N THR A 45 12.10 7.50 2.13
CA THR A 45 11.41 6.53 1.27
C THR A 45 9.98 6.36 1.76
N LEU A 46 9.01 6.46 0.86
CA LEU A 46 7.61 6.21 1.18
C LEU A 46 7.34 4.72 1.06
N ARG A 47 6.89 4.09 2.14
CA ARG A 47 6.48 2.70 2.17
C ARG A 47 4.96 2.60 2.29
N VAL A 48 4.34 1.82 1.40
CA VAL A 48 2.92 1.48 1.47
C VAL A 48 2.78 -0.01 1.79
N GLU A 49 2.21 -0.32 2.95
CA GLU A 49 1.86 -1.67 3.36
C GLU A 49 0.38 -1.90 3.06
N ILE A 50 0.03 -2.98 2.37
CA ILE A 50 -1.34 -3.30 1.97
C ILE A 50 -1.70 -4.67 2.53
N GLU A 51 -2.71 -4.70 3.38
CA GLU A 51 -3.23 -5.89 4.03
C GLU A 51 -4.69 -6.12 3.63
N ALA A 52 -5.08 -7.35 3.33
CA ALA A 52 -6.46 -7.72 3.05
C ALA A 52 -6.80 -9.12 3.59
N ALA A 53 -8.06 -9.34 3.93
CA ALA A 53 -8.48 -10.60 4.56
C ALA A 53 -8.32 -11.79 3.60
N ASN A 54 -7.59 -12.83 4.05
CA ASN A 54 -7.25 -14.03 3.29
C ASN A 54 -6.37 -13.80 2.06
N GLU A 55 -5.71 -12.66 1.97
CA GLU A 55 -4.73 -12.34 0.93
C GLU A 55 -3.34 -12.20 1.58
N TYR A 56 -2.30 -12.20 0.74
CA TYR A 56 -0.95 -11.92 1.20
C TYR A 56 -0.76 -10.46 1.60
N ASP A 57 0.17 -10.21 2.50
CA ASP A 57 0.61 -8.87 2.89
C ASP A 57 1.61 -8.33 1.84
N TRP A 58 1.32 -7.15 1.30
CA TRP A 58 2.14 -6.49 0.29
C TRP A 58 2.83 -5.26 0.84
N GLN A 59 4.08 -5.04 0.44
CA GLN A 59 4.82 -3.81 0.77
C GLN A 59 5.37 -3.19 -0.52
N LEU A 60 5.16 -1.89 -0.68
CA LEU A 60 5.58 -1.12 -1.84
C LEU A 60 6.49 0.01 -1.37
N ASP A 61 7.77 -0.03 -1.75
CA ASP A 61 8.65 1.11 -1.59
C ASP A 61 8.47 2.03 -2.81
N ALA A 62 8.06 3.26 -2.57
CA ALA A 62 7.66 4.21 -3.59
C ALA A 62 8.11 5.64 -3.26
N ARG A 63 7.83 6.54 -4.20
CA ARG A 63 7.97 7.99 -4.03
C ARG A 63 6.83 8.70 -4.75
N MET A 64 6.46 9.89 -4.30
CA MET A 64 5.48 10.73 -5.00
C MET A 64 6.15 11.43 -6.19
N VAL A 65 5.62 11.23 -7.39
CA VAL A 65 6.04 11.90 -8.63
C VAL A 65 4.79 12.37 -9.35
N ASN A 66 4.66 13.69 -9.57
CA ASN A 66 3.54 14.30 -10.29
C ASN A 66 2.14 13.85 -9.77
N GLY A 67 1.98 13.78 -8.44
CA GLY A 67 0.71 13.38 -7.81
C GLY A 67 0.38 11.88 -7.89
N SER A 68 1.34 11.04 -8.26
CA SER A 68 1.19 9.58 -8.31
C SER A 68 2.33 8.86 -7.61
N LEU A 69 2.09 7.65 -7.13
CA LEU A 69 3.14 6.79 -6.57
C LEU A 69 3.95 6.16 -7.70
N ASP A 70 5.24 6.49 -7.74
CA ASP A 70 6.26 5.80 -8.51
C ASP A 70 6.84 4.67 -7.66
N ILE A 71 6.42 3.43 -7.96
CA ILE A 71 6.78 2.23 -7.19
C ILE A 71 8.15 1.74 -7.65
N THR A 72 9.09 1.63 -6.70
CA THR A 72 10.48 1.24 -6.96
C THR A 72 10.76 -0.21 -6.62
N ARG A 73 10.15 -0.74 -5.55
CA ARG A 73 10.30 -2.13 -5.11
C ARG A 73 8.99 -2.65 -4.55
N ILE A 74 8.78 -3.95 -4.73
CA ILE A 74 7.56 -4.64 -4.32
C ILE A 74 7.96 -5.89 -3.56
N PHE A 75 7.31 -6.11 -2.43
CA PHE A 75 7.50 -7.28 -1.59
C PHE A 75 6.15 -7.92 -1.29
N CYS A 76 6.13 -9.24 -1.23
CA CYS A 76 4.98 -10.07 -0.84
C CYS A 76 5.46 -10.96 0.32
N GLU A 77 4.81 -10.87 1.48
CA GLU A 77 5.23 -11.61 2.69
C GLU A 77 6.71 -11.39 3.08
N GLY A 78 7.28 -10.25 2.70
CA GLY A 78 8.68 -9.89 2.95
C GLY A 78 9.67 -10.32 1.86
N ASP A 79 9.26 -11.13 0.89
CA ASP A 79 10.09 -11.52 -0.25
C ASP A 79 9.94 -10.54 -1.41
N SER A 80 11.04 -10.17 -2.06
CA SER A 80 11.00 -9.31 -3.24
C SER A 80 10.34 -10.04 -4.41
N VAL A 81 9.37 -9.41 -5.06
CA VAL A 81 8.64 -10.00 -6.19
C VAL A 81 8.75 -9.12 -7.43
N HIS A 82 8.65 -9.75 -8.61
CA HIS A 82 8.62 -9.02 -9.86
C HIS A 82 7.26 -8.39 -10.09
N ASP A 83 7.27 -7.26 -10.79
CA ASP A 83 6.05 -6.52 -11.13
C ASP A 83 4.98 -7.41 -11.78
N ALA A 84 5.37 -8.32 -12.69
CA ALA A 84 4.46 -9.25 -13.35
C ALA A 84 3.68 -10.19 -12.41
N ASP A 85 4.20 -10.44 -11.20
CA ASP A 85 3.59 -11.33 -10.21
C ASP A 85 2.64 -10.59 -9.26
N VAL A 86 2.55 -9.26 -9.38
CA VAL A 86 1.74 -8.41 -8.52
C VAL A 86 0.29 -8.40 -9.00
N PRO A 87 -0.69 -8.82 -8.17
CA PRO A 87 -2.09 -8.80 -8.52
C PRO A 87 -2.57 -7.38 -8.88
N ASP A 88 -3.45 -7.29 -9.87
CA ASP A 88 -4.02 -6.01 -10.32
C ASP A 88 -4.67 -5.20 -9.20
N TRP A 89 -5.26 -5.87 -8.21
CA TRP A 89 -5.91 -5.18 -7.10
C TRP A 89 -4.92 -4.42 -6.22
N VAL A 90 -3.70 -4.96 -6.02
CA VAL A 90 -2.63 -4.31 -5.24
C VAL A 90 -2.20 -3.03 -5.95
N ARG A 91 -2.00 -3.09 -7.28
CA ARG A 91 -1.64 -1.93 -8.11
C ARG A 91 -2.70 -0.84 -8.06
N ARG A 92 -3.98 -1.22 -8.12
CA ARG A 92 -5.10 -0.27 -8.06
C ARG A 92 -5.23 0.35 -6.68
N VAL A 93 -5.04 -0.43 -5.61
CA VAL A 93 -4.95 0.09 -4.23
C VAL A 93 -3.82 1.11 -4.12
N ALA A 94 -2.63 0.82 -4.65
CA ALA A 94 -1.51 1.76 -4.65
C ALA A 94 -1.85 3.07 -5.38
N LYS A 95 -2.55 3.01 -6.52
CA LYS A 95 -3.03 4.21 -7.23
C LYS A 95 -3.94 5.08 -6.36
N VAL A 96 -4.94 4.46 -5.72
CA VAL A 96 -5.88 5.14 -4.82
C VAL A 96 -5.15 5.78 -3.64
N VAL A 97 -4.15 5.09 -3.07
CA VAL A 97 -3.31 5.64 -2.00
C VAL A 97 -2.56 6.87 -2.50
N GLY A 98 -1.95 6.83 -3.69
CA GLY A 98 -1.26 7.98 -4.28
C GLY A 98 -2.16 9.19 -4.47
N GLU A 99 -3.36 8.99 -5.03
CA GLU A 99 -4.35 10.06 -5.22
C GLU A 99 -4.77 10.70 -3.89
N ARG A 100 -5.05 9.89 -2.87
CA ARG A 100 -5.43 10.36 -1.52
C ARG A 100 -4.28 11.00 -0.73
N LEU A 101 -3.02 10.70 -1.08
CA LEU A 101 -1.83 11.37 -0.53
C LEU A 101 -1.60 12.73 -1.18
N ASP A 102 -1.83 12.86 -2.49
CA ASP A 102 -1.74 14.13 -3.20
C ASP A 102 -2.85 15.12 -2.80
N GLY A 103 -3.98 14.60 -2.31
CA GLY A 103 -5.16 15.39 -1.94
C GLY A 103 -6.26 15.36 -2.99
N GLY A 104 -6.19 14.44 -3.95
CA GLY A 104 -7.28 14.12 -4.87
C GLY A 104 -8.43 13.43 -4.14
N THR A 105 -9.62 14.01 -4.23
CA THR A 105 -10.92 13.47 -3.76
C THR A 105 -11.52 12.45 -4.70
#